data_AF-A0A925MZR6-F1
#
_entry.id   AF-A0A925MZR6-F1
#
_cell.length_a   1.000
_cell.length_b   1.000
_cell.length_c   1.000
_cell.angle_alpha   90.00
_cell.angle_beta   90.00
_cell.angle_gamma   90.00
#
_symmetry.space_group_name_H-M   'P 1'
#
loop_
_entity.id
_entity.type
_entity.pdbx_description
1 polymer ?
#
loop_
_entity_poly.entity_id
_entity_poly.type
_entity_poly.pdbx_seq_one_letter_code
_entity_poly.pdbx_strand_id
1 'polypeptide(L)'
;MHHNLLRAAPLAALALLVACNDEPEVVGGYDDPDAPTNEELAEAARELPPMESGQGIFRCEDNSVVYVTFYVGDTQVAVSTSSEGPKTYLPNAALAAAAEGDNATEPGNAAEPEPAGGPVRFTDGTATVVGNASPIQYGTGGALQECHT
;
A
#
# COMPACT_ATOMS: atom_id res chain seq x y z
N MET A 1 -59.88 29.72 34.01
CA MET A 1 -60.86 29.07 33.10
C MET A 1 -60.42 29.27 31.65
N HIS A 2 -59.47 28.48 31.12
CA HIS A 2 -59.13 28.50 29.67
C HIS A 2 -58.55 27.14 29.27
N HIS A 3 -59.40 26.18 28.91
CA HIS A 3 -58.95 24.85 28.49
C HIS A 3 -59.82 24.17 27.43
N ASN A 4 -60.56 24.94 26.61
CA ASN A 4 -61.53 24.36 25.66
C ASN A 4 -61.34 24.76 24.18
N LEU A 5 -60.16 25.25 23.77
CA LEU A 5 -59.92 25.69 22.38
C LEU A 5 -58.72 25.03 21.70
N LEU A 6 -58.37 23.78 22.06
CA LEU A 6 -57.25 23.07 21.45
C LEU A 6 -57.56 21.57 21.21
N ARG A 7 -58.72 21.28 20.60
CA ARG A 7 -59.15 19.89 20.34
C ARG A 7 -59.55 19.54 18.90
N ALA A 8 -59.22 20.37 17.90
CA ALA A 8 -59.69 20.15 16.53
C ALA A 8 -58.61 20.19 15.44
N ALA A 9 -57.34 19.90 15.77
CA ALA A 9 -56.23 20.08 14.83
C ALA A 9 -55.44 18.83 14.35
N PRO A 10 -55.71 17.54 14.70
CA PRO A 10 -54.84 16.46 14.24
C PRO A 10 -55.26 15.82 12.90
N LEU A 11 -56.47 16.08 12.41
CA LEU A 11 -57.04 15.34 11.26
C LEU A 11 -56.52 15.79 9.88
N ALA A 12 -55.89 16.97 9.77
CA ALA A 12 -55.37 17.47 8.50
C ALA A 12 -53.99 16.89 8.12
N ALA A 13 -53.25 16.34 9.09
CA ALA A 13 -51.90 15.80 8.84
C ALA A 13 -51.90 14.40 8.21
N LEU A 14 -52.99 13.63 8.38
CA LEU A 14 -53.11 12.26 7.87
C LEU A 14 -53.44 12.20 6.37
N ALA A 15 -54.01 13.27 5.80
CA ALA A 15 -54.33 13.34 4.37
C ALA A 15 -53.10 13.55 3.48
N LEU A 16 -51.97 13.99 4.05
CA LEU A 16 -50.71 14.18 3.33
C LEU A 16 -49.87 12.89 3.22
N LEU A 17 -50.21 11.83 3.95
CA LEU A 17 -49.47 10.55 3.92
C LEU A 17 -49.94 9.57 2.84
N VAL A 18 -51.11 9.79 2.21
CA VAL A 18 -51.64 8.85 1.19
C VAL A 18 -50.96 8.99 -0.18
N ALA A 19 -50.05 9.96 -0.33
CA ALA A 19 -49.27 10.18 -1.55
C ALA A 19 -47.84 9.59 -1.48
N CYS A 20 -47.46 8.91 -0.40
CA CYS A 20 -46.26 8.08 -0.40
C CYS A 20 -46.56 6.80 -1.20
N ASN A 21 -46.26 6.89 -2.49
CA ASN A 21 -46.17 5.76 -3.40
C ASN A 21 -44.97 4.91 -2.95
N ASP A 22 -45.25 3.82 -2.23
CA ASP A 22 -44.26 2.87 -1.72
C ASP A 22 -44.00 1.81 -2.81
N GLU A 23 -43.37 2.24 -3.90
CA GLU A 23 -42.71 1.30 -4.81
C GLU A 23 -41.21 1.52 -4.65
N PRO A 24 -40.44 0.49 -4.22
CA PRO A 24 -39.00 0.63 -4.10
C PRO A 24 -38.43 0.82 -5.51
N GLU A 25 -37.85 1.99 -5.76
CA GLU A 25 -37.02 2.19 -6.95
C GLU A 25 -35.80 1.27 -6.82
N VAL A 26 -35.67 0.32 -7.74
CA VAL A 26 -34.47 -0.51 -7.88
C VAL A 26 -33.39 0.35 -8.51
N VAL A 27 -32.67 1.11 -7.70
CA VAL A 27 -31.37 1.69 -8.09
C VAL A 27 -30.32 0.58 -8.05
N GLY A 28 -30.15 -0.07 -9.20
CA GLY A 28 -29.19 -1.16 -9.38
C GLY A 28 -29.64 -2.20 -10.38
N GLY A 29 -30.08 -1.78 -11.57
CA GLY A 29 -30.03 -2.69 -12.72
C GLY A 29 -28.57 -3.00 -13.00
N TYR A 30 -28.23 -4.28 -13.18
CA TYR A 30 -26.88 -4.80 -13.45
C TYR A 30 -26.37 -4.41 -14.86
N ASP A 31 -26.74 -3.25 -15.35
CA ASP A 31 -26.36 -2.71 -16.65
C ASP A 31 -26.20 -1.21 -16.44
N ASP A 32 -25.18 -0.84 -15.67
CA ASP A 32 -24.67 0.52 -15.66
C ASP A 32 -23.93 0.68 -16.99
N PRO A 33 -24.44 1.45 -17.97
CA PRO A 33 -23.78 1.61 -19.27
C PRO A 33 -22.43 2.33 -19.17
N ASP A 34 -22.10 2.87 -18.00
CA ASP A 34 -20.82 3.48 -17.64
C ASP A 34 -20.00 2.58 -16.68
N ALA A 35 -20.43 1.32 -16.45
CA ALA A 35 -19.59 0.34 -15.76
C ALA A 35 -18.30 0.15 -16.57
N PRO A 36 -17.13 0.31 -15.96
CA PRO A 36 -15.87 0.14 -16.67
C PRO A 36 -15.87 -1.27 -17.26
N THR A 37 -15.66 -1.34 -18.57
CA THR A 37 -15.47 -2.61 -19.27
C THR A 37 -14.29 -3.36 -18.66
N ASN A 38 -14.26 -4.69 -18.81
CA ASN A 38 -13.13 -5.49 -18.33
C ASN A 38 -11.78 -5.01 -18.91
N GLU A 39 -11.80 -4.38 -20.10
CA GLU A 39 -10.64 -3.75 -20.73
C GLU A 39 -10.22 -2.44 -20.02
N GLU A 40 -11.17 -1.58 -19.62
CA GLU A 40 -10.88 -0.39 -18.83
C GLU A 40 -10.39 -0.72 -17.41
N LEU A 41 -10.86 -1.82 -16.82
CA LEU A 41 -10.34 -2.31 -15.54
C LEU A 41 -8.93 -2.89 -15.67
N ALA A 42 -8.60 -3.50 -16.82
CA ALA A 42 -7.26 -3.98 -17.14
C ALA A 42 -6.27 -2.84 -17.43
N GLU A 43 -6.72 -1.73 -18.02
CA GLU A 43 -5.89 -0.51 -18.17
C GLU A 43 -5.85 0.34 -16.89
N ALA A 44 -6.89 0.29 -16.05
CA ALA A 44 -6.93 0.89 -14.72
C ALA A 44 -6.18 0.06 -13.67
N ALA A 45 -5.74 -1.15 -14.01
CA ALA A 45 -4.57 -1.78 -13.41
C ALA A 45 -3.32 -0.99 -13.83
N ARG A 46 -3.28 0.31 -13.50
CA ARG A 46 -2.02 0.99 -13.19
C ARG A 46 -1.26 -0.01 -12.33
N GLU A 47 -0.06 -0.37 -12.75
CA GLU A 47 0.86 -1.17 -11.94
C GLU A 47 0.67 -0.72 -10.50
N LEU A 48 0.01 -1.57 -9.70
CA LEU A 48 -0.12 -1.26 -8.29
C LEU A 48 1.32 -1.00 -7.86
N PRO A 49 1.64 0.19 -7.30
CA PRO A 49 2.97 0.43 -6.80
C PRO A 49 3.32 -0.81 -5.99
N PRO A 50 4.49 -1.43 -6.25
CA PRO A 50 4.80 -2.76 -5.76
C PRO A 50 4.39 -2.81 -4.30
N MET A 51 3.60 -3.82 -3.93
CA MET A 51 2.92 -3.81 -2.64
C MET A 51 3.94 -3.52 -1.54
N GLU A 52 3.77 -2.38 -0.88
CA GLU A 52 4.64 -1.98 0.23
C GLU A 52 4.32 -2.93 1.39
N SER A 53 5.31 -3.70 1.83
CA SER A 53 5.16 -4.58 3.00
C SER A 53 5.18 -3.76 4.29
N GLY A 54 5.85 -2.62 4.27
CA GLY A 54 5.83 -1.64 5.35
C GLY A 54 6.77 -0.47 5.07
N GLN A 55 6.63 0.60 5.85
CA GLN A 55 7.56 1.71 5.86
C GLN A 55 7.96 2.08 7.28
N GLY A 56 9.21 2.48 7.48
CA GLY A 56 9.75 2.88 8.77
C GLY A 56 10.62 4.13 8.65
N ILE A 57 10.64 4.92 9.73
CA ILE A 57 11.54 6.05 9.91
C ILE A 57 12.62 5.57 10.88
N PHE A 58 13.88 5.63 10.48
CA PHE A 58 14.99 5.15 11.28
C PHE A 58 15.97 6.29 11.58
N ARG A 59 16.39 6.40 12.85
CA ARG A 59 17.52 7.23 13.27
C ARG A 59 18.78 6.38 13.31
N CYS A 60 19.79 6.83 12.59
CA CYS A 60 21.10 6.21 12.58
C CYS A 60 22.03 6.85 13.62
N GLU A 61 23.18 6.22 13.89
CA GLU A 61 24.18 6.68 14.87
C GLU A 61 24.69 8.11 14.61
N ASP A 62 24.77 8.52 13.35
CA ASP A 62 25.12 9.90 12.96
C ASP A 62 24.02 10.93 13.24
N ASN A 63 22.91 10.53 13.88
CA ASN A 63 21.68 11.29 14.11
C ASN A 63 20.93 11.66 12.82
N SER A 64 21.30 11.10 11.67
CA SER A 64 20.50 11.22 10.45
C SER A 64 19.19 10.45 10.57
N VAL A 65 18.19 10.88 9.79
CA VAL A 65 16.90 10.22 9.69
C VAL A 65 16.77 9.69 8.27
N VAL A 66 16.49 8.39 8.14
CA VAL A 66 16.24 7.73 6.87
C VAL A 66 14.86 7.10 6.87
N TYR A 67 14.17 7.26 5.75
CA TYR A 67 12.85 6.70 5.49
C TYR A 67 13.07 5.47 4.62
N VAL A 68 12.68 4.29 5.11
CA VAL A 68 12.84 3.03 4.39
C VAL A 68 11.47 2.43 4.14
N THR A 69 11.17 2.16 2.88
CA THR A 69 9.98 1.44 2.43
C THR A 69 10.41 0.05 1.98
N PHE A 70 9.88 -0.98 2.61
CA PHE A 70 10.06 -2.38 2.26
C PHE A 70 8.96 -2.81 1.30
N TYR A 71 9.33 -3.64 0.33
CA TYR A 71 8.40 -4.20 -0.64
C TYR A 71 8.14 -5.67 -0.35
N VAL A 72 6.97 -6.15 -0.75
CA VAL A 72 6.58 -7.56 -0.59
C VAL A 72 7.56 -8.47 -1.33
N GLY A 73 7.85 -9.62 -0.70
CA GLY A 73 8.79 -10.62 -1.21
C GLY A 73 10.26 -10.22 -1.09
N ASP A 74 10.58 -9.19 -0.28
CA ASP A 74 11.95 -8.72 -0.05
C ASP A 74 12.73 -8.49 -1.35
N THR A 75 12.03 -8.04 -2.40
CA THR A 75 12.59 -7.89 -3.75
C THR A 75 13.50 -6.66 -3.87
N GLN A 76 13.11 -5.59 -3.19
CA GLN A 76 13.81 -4.31 -3.15
C GLN A 76 13.39 -3.52 -1.91
N VAL A 77 14.12 -2.45 -1.62
CA VAL A 77 13.70 -1.40 -0.67
C VAL A 77 13.86 -0.03 -1.32
N ALA A 78 13.05 0.93 -0.90
CA ALA A 78 13.24 2.33 -1.23
C ALA A 78 13.76 3.09 -0.01
N VAL A 79 14.79 3.90 -0.19
CA VAL A 79 15.39 4.72 0.85
C VAL A 79 15.28 6.19 0.49
N SER A 80 14.90 7.04 1.43
CA SER A 80 14.95 8.50 1.28
C SER A 80 15.45 9.18 2.54
N THR A 81 15.99 10.39 2.38
CA THR A 81 16.42 11.26 3.50
C THR A 81 15.33 12.25 3.94
N SER A 82 14.19 12.26 3.24
CA SER A 82 13.03 13.11 3.52
C SER A 82 11.73 12.36 3.26
N SER A 83 10.67 12.71 3.98
CA SER A 83 9.35 12.09 3.82
C SER A 83 8.76 12.30 2.43
N GLU A 84 9.12 13.39 1.74
CA GLU A 84 8.65 13.74 0.39
C GLU A 84 9.81 13.83 -0.61
N GLY A 85 10.99 13.34 -0.23
CA GLY A 85 12.20 13.42 -1.04
C GLY A 85 12.26 12.36 -2.15
N PRO A 86 13.28 12.46 -3.03
CA PRO A 86 13.55 11.38 -3.98
C PRO A 86 13.84 10.07 -3.24
N LYS A 87 13.24 8.99 -3.74
CA LYS A 87 13.46 7.63 -3.23
C LYS A 87 14.52 6.94 -4.08
N THR A 88 15.55 6.40 -3.44
CA THR A 88 16.55 5.54 -4.05
C THR A 88 16.13 4.09 -3.87
N TYR A 89 15.94 3.36 -4.97
CA TYR A 89 15.56 1.94 -4.94
C TYR A 89 16.82 1.07 -4.89
N LEU A 90 16.88 0.17 -3.91
CA LEU A 90 17.97 -0.76 -3.69
C LEU A 90 17.43 -2.18 -3.94
N PRO A 91 17.91 -2.88 -4.99
CA PRO A 91 17.50 -4.25 -5.24
C PRO A 91 18.08 -5.19 -4.18
N ASN A 92 17.42 -6.32 -3.94
CA ASN A 92 17.95 -7.38 -3.11
C ASN A 92 19.17 -8.02 -3.81
N ALA A 93 20.30 -8.03 -3.10
CA ALA A 93 21.57 -8.51 -3.61
C ALA A 93 21.54 -9.99 -4.00
N ALA A 94 20.82 -10.82 -3.25
CA ALA A 94 20.71 -12.26 -3.51
C ALA A 94 19.88 -12.54 -4.76
N LEU A 95 18.76 -11.81 -4.94
CA LEU A 95 17.92 -11.89 -6.14
C LEU A 95 18.65 -11.40 -7.39
N ALA A 96 19.36 -10.27 -7.29
CA ALA A 96 20.16 -9.74 -8.39
C ALA A 96 21.26 -10.73 -8.80
N ALA A 97 21.98 -11.33 -7.85
CA ALA A 97 22.99 -12.32 -8.13
C ALA A 97 22.42 -13.62 -8.76
N ALA A 98 21.23 -14.04 -8.35
CA ALA A 98 20.55 -15.19 -8.94
C ALA A 98 20.12 -14.94 -10.38
N ALA A 99 19.73 -13.71 -10.73
CA ALA A 99 19.40 -13.34 -12.11
C ALA A 99 20.63 -13.36 -13.05
N GLU A 100 21.84 -13.13 -12.52
CA GLU A 100 23.09 -13.12 -13.29
C GLU A 100 23.71 -14.51 -13.45
N GLY A 101 23.22 -15.51 -12.70
CA GLY A 101 23.61 -16.92 -12.80
C GLY A 101 22.68 -17.70 -13.74
N ASP A 102 23.20 -18.11 -14.89
CA ASP A 102 22.50 -18.85 -15.95
C ASP A 102 21.71 -20.10 -15.45
N ASN A 103 20.37 -19.97 -15.33
CA ASN A 103 19.37 -20.94 -15.79
C ASN A 103 17.95 -20.40 -15.60
N ALA A 104 17.31 -20.01 -16.71
CA ALA A 104 15.86 -19.88 -16.79
C ALA A 104 15.23 -21.28 -16.64
N THR A 105 14.99 -21.71 -15.41
CA THR A 105 14.00 -22.77 -15.14
C THR A 105 12.64 -22.07 -15.05
N GLU A 106 11.82 -22.31 -16.06
CA GLU A 106 10.35 -22.17 -16.18
C GLU A 106 9.61 -21.13 -15.27
N PRO A 107 8.75 -20.26 -15.86
CA PRO A 107 7.88 -19.38 -15.10
C PRO A 107 6.84 -20.23 -14.37
N GLY A 108 7.08 -20.48 -13.09
CA GLY A 108 6.22 -21.32 -12.26
C GLY A 108 6.94 -21.98 -11.09
N ASN A 109 8.28 -22.00 -11.09
CA ASN A 109 9.05 -22.54 -9.98
C ASN A 109 10.32 -21.73 -9.70
N ALA A 110 10.20 -20.40 -9.69
CA ALA A 110 11.17 -19.58 -8.97
C ALA A 110 11.04 -19.99 -7.50
N ALA A 111 11.91 -20.89 -7.06
CA ALA A 111 12.17 -21.06 -5.64
C ALA A 111 12.42 -19.64 -5.13
N GLU A 112 11.54 -19.19 -4.25
CA GLU A 112 11.77 -18.01 -3.44
C GLU A 112 13.22 -18.12 -2.96
N PRO A 113 14.09 -17.15 -3.24
CA PRO A 113 15.49 -17.26 -2.86
C PRO A 113 15.50 -17.55 -1.36
N GLU A 114 15.88 -18.77 -1.01
CA GLU A 114 16.02 -19.16 0.39
C GLU A 114 16.85 -18.06 1.05
N PRO A 115 16.32 -17.38 2.09
CA PRO A 115 17.03 -16.27 2.71
C PRO A 115 18.36 -16.83 3.15
N ALA A 116 19.45 -16.42 2.49
CA ALA A 116 20.79 -16.90 2.77
C ALA A 116 21.04 -16.64 4.25
N GLY A 117 20.94 -17.68 5.09
CA GLY A 117 20.60 -17.70 6.52
C GLY A 117 21.13 -16.55 7.40
N GLY A 118 20.66 -15.33 7.13
CA GLY A 118 21.24 -14.07 7.56
C GLY A 118 20.34 -12.92 7.09
N PRO A 119 20.56 -11.70 7.61
CA PRO A 119 19.67 -10.57 7.32
C PRO A 119 19.70 -10.20 5.83
N VAL A 120 18.53 -9.96 5.25
CA VAL A 120 18.37 -9.57 3.84
C VAL A 120 19.22 -8.33 3.55
N ARG A 121 19.93 -8.33 2.42
CA ARG A 121 20.79 -7.22 2.00
C ARG A 121 20.28 -6.61 0.69
N PHE A 122 20.09 -5.30 0.71
CA PHE A 122 19.70 -4.50 -0.43
C PHE A 122 20.83 -3.53 -0.80
N THR A 123 21.23 -3.46 -2.06
CA THR A 123 22.33 -2.59 -2.49
C THR A 123 22.29 -2.28 -3.99
N ASP A 124 22.60 -1.04 -4.36
CA ASP A 124 22.88 -0.63 -5.75
C ASP A 124 24.39 -0.48 -6.03
N GLY A 125 25.24 -0.75 -5.02
CA GLY A 125 26.68 -0.49 -5.05
C GLY A 125 27.06 0.87 -4.43
N THR A 126 26.14 1.82 -4.38
CA THR A 126 26.36 3.14 -3.74
C THR A 126 25.85 3.16 -2.31
N ALA A 127 24.63 2.68 -2.09
CA ALA A 127 24.01 2.56 -0.78
C ALA A 127 23.72 1.09 -0.46
N THR A 128 23.66 0.78 0.83
CA THR A 128 23.33 -0.56 1.32
C THR A 128 22.39 -0.46 2.51
N VAL A 129 21.36 -1.31 2.51
CA VAL A 129 20.49 -1.59 3.65
C VAL A 129 20.62 -3.08 4.00
N VAL A 130 20.75 -3.40 5.29
CA VAL A 130 20.75 -4.76 5.80
C VAL A 130 19.66 -4.90 6.87
N GLY A 131 18.83 -5.93 6.72
CA GLY A 131 17.66 -6.18 7.57
C GLY A 131 16.36 -5.66 6.98
N ASN A 132 15.25 -6.22 7.46
CA ASN A 132 13.88 -5.92 7.04
C ASN A 132 13.00 -5.41 8.21
N ALA A 133 13.59 -5.21 9.39
CA ALA A 133 12.95 -4.70 10.60
C ALA A 133 13.97 -4.00 11.49
N SER A 134 13.52 -3.17 12.44
CA SER A 134 14.43 -2.49 13.38
C SER A 134 15.15 -3.48 14.31
N PRO A 135 16.47 -3.36 14.51
CA PRO A 135 17.38 -2.42 13.87
C PRO A 135 17.75 -2.82 12.45
N ILE A 136 17.89 -1.83 11.57
CA ILE A 136 18.51 -2.00 10.25
C ILE A 136 19.95 -1.50 10.28
N GLN A 137 20.77 -1.94 9.34
CA GLN A 137 22.04 -1.29 9.06
C GLN A 137 21.94 -0.52 7.75
N TYR A 138 22.34 0.75 7.75
CA TYR A 138 22.34 1.60 6.56
C TYR A 138 23.72 2.23 6.35
N GLY A 139 24.11 2.41 5.08
CA GLY A 139 25.34 3.11 4.75
C GLY A 139 25.44 3.50 3.29
N THR A 140 26.11 4.62 3.03
CA THR A 140 26.50 5.08 1.69
C THR A 140 28.02 5.01 1.57
N GLY A 141 28.56 4.30 0.58
CA GLY A 141 30.01 4.21 0.39
C GLY A 141 30.74 3.19 1.29
N GLY A 142 30.02 2.20 1.83
CA GLY A 142 30.61 0.96 2.36
C GLY A 142 30.66 0.82 3.88
N ALA A 143 30.65 1.91 4.65
CA ALA A 143 30.50 1.83 6.11
C ALA A 143 29.01 1.74 6.47
N LEU A 144 28.64 0.66 7.16
CA LEU A 144 27.28 0.45 7.68
C LEU A 144 27.21 0.95 9.13
N GLN A 145 26.15 1.69 9.44
CA GLN A 145 25.81 2.12 10.80
C GLN A 145 24.48 1.50 11.22
N GLU A 146 24.29 1.28 12.51
CA GLU A 146 23.02 0.79 13.05
C GLU A 146 21.98 1.92 13.08
N CYS A 147 20.76 1.62 12.64
CA CYS A 147 19.64 2.54 12.65
C CYS A 147 18.43 1.89 13.32
N HIS A 148 17.82 2.62 14.24
CA HIS A 148 16.69 2.20 15.05
C HIS A 148 15.47 3.05 14.74
N THR A 149 14.27 2.50 14.91
CA THR A 149 13.02 3.28 14.83
C THR A 149 12.84 4.21 16.03
#